data_AF-A0A140GRN7-F1
#
_entry.id   AF-A0A140GRN7-F1
#
_cell.length_a   1.000
_cell.length_b   1.000
_cell.length_c   1.000
_cell.angle_alpha   90.00
_cell.angle_beta   90.00
_cell.angle_gamma   90.00
#
_symmetry.space_group_name_H-M   'P 1'
#
loop_
_entity.id
_entity.type
_entity.pdbx_description
1 polymer ?
#
loop_
_entity_poly.entity_id
_entity_poly.type
_entity_poly.pdbx_seq_one_letter_code
_entity_poly.pdbx_strand_id
1 'polypeptide(L)'
;MSNFIDELKIFKDFKYIEKNGKIGIAEYTGTEKYIEIPSYIEEKPVVAVLDISFSSKALTGVKLPDTIISIGSLAFANNNLEDIEFPKNLGFINLKAFENNKLKKVVIPDSVIYIGDSAFQKNSITELTLPHKIEKINVFAFMYNELSEIHIPKNIEKIEVGAFAFNKLVNVSIDNENINIDNLAFSNNKLDIIKVGNRTFNTNATNENFVYKFY
;
A
#
# COMPACT_ATOMS: atom_id res chain seq x y z
N MET A 1 14.77 13.28 32.20
CA MET A 1 14.79 12.79 30.79
C MET A 1 14.11 13.86 29.96
N SER A 2 14.84 14.49 29.04
CA SER A 2 14.30 15.57 28.21
C SER A 2 13.29 14.99 27.24
N ASN A 3 12.02 15.40 27.37
CA ASN A 3 10.98 15.19 26.37
C ASN A 3 11.29 16.12 25.18
N PHE A 4 12.21 15.72 24.32
CA PHE A 4 12.34 16.34 23.01
C PHE A 4 11.17 15.86 22.16
N ILE A 5 10.08 16.62 22.17
CA ILE A 5 9.12 16.61 21.06
C ILE A 5 9.94 17.08 19.86
N ASP A 6 10.10 16.22 18.85
CA ASP A 6 10.80 16.59 17.62
C ASP A 6 10.13 17.87 17.06
N GLU A 7 10.89 18.95 16.91
CA GLU A 7 10.36 20.25 16.49
C GLU A 7 9.90 20.20 15.03
N LEU A 8 8.65 20.62 14.78
CA LEU A 8 8.11 20.77 13.43
C LEU A 8 8.71 22.01 12.77
N LYS A 9 9.45 21.79 11.68
CA LYS A 9 10.02 22.84 10.82
C LYS A 9 9.16 23.03 9.58
N ILE A 10 9.31 24.16 8.90
CA ILE A 10 8.51 24.52 7.71
C ILE A 10 9.43 24.82 6.54
N PHE A 11 9.12 24.22 5.38
CA PHE A 11 9.73 24.54 4.10
C PHE A 11 8.65 24.62 3.04
N LYS A 12 8.34 25.83 2.57
CA LYS A 12 7.20 26.09 1.67
C LYS A 12 5.91 25.52 2.29
N ASP A 13 5.22 24.65 1.54
CA ASP A 13 3.97 24.00 1.93
C ASP A 13 4.17 22.70 2.72
N PHE A 14 5.39 22.40 3.16
CA PHE A 14 5.70 21.18 3.90
C PHE A 14 6.11 21.52 5.33
N LYS A 15 5.39 20.96 6.29
CA LYS A 15 5.93 20.79 7.65
C LYS A 15 6.70 19.48 7.69
N TYR A 16 7.85 19.50 8.36
CA TYR A 16 8.75 18.35 8.39
C TYR A 16 9.43 18.20 9.75
N ILE A 17 9.88 16.98 10.02
CA ILE A 17 10.70 16.62 11.17
C ILE A 17 12.08 16.24 10.66
N GLU A 18 13.11 16.68 11.36
CA GLU A 18 14.49 16.26 11.12
C GLU A 18 15.00 15.40 12.27
N LYS A 19 15.52 14.21 11.94
CA LYS A 19 16.15 13.30 12.90
C LYS A 19 17.41 12.69 12.31
N ASN A 20 18.54 12.84 13.01
CA ASN A 20 19.85 12.31 12.58
C ASN A 20 20.22 12.73 11.14
N GLY A 21 20.00 14.00 10.79
CA GLY A 21 20.31 14.54 9.46
C GLY A 21 19.41 14.05 8.33
N LYS A 22 18.27 13.40 8.64
CA LYS A 22 17.28 12.91 7.68
C LYS A 22 15.94 13.57 7.91
N ILE A 23 15.18 13.79 6.85
CA ILE A 23 13.90 14.49 6.89
C ILE A 23 12.74 13.55 6.63
N GLY A 24 11.71 13.66 7.48
CA GLY A 24 10.38 13.12 7.23
C GLY A 24 9.39 14.25 7.01
N ILE A 25 8.64 14.22 5.90
CA ILE A 25 7.53 15.17 5.69
C ILE A 25 6.41 14.78 6.65
N ALA A 26 6.01 15.71 7.51
CA ALA A 26 5.01 15.49 8.56
C ALA A 26 3.61 15.95 8.15
N GLU A 27 3.51 17.04 7.38
CA GLU A 27 2.23 17.58 6.93
C GLU A 27 2.41 18.38 5.64
N TYR A 28 1.50 18.22 4.69
CA TYR A 28 1.33 19.13 3.57
C TYR A 28 0.22 20.15 3.86
N THR A 29 0.58 21.44 3.79
CA THR A 29 -0.30 22.58 4.08
C THR A 29 -0.70 23.37 2.84
N GLY A 30 -0.18 23.01 1.67
CA GLY A 30 -0.49 23.71 0.42
C GLY A 30 -1.86 23.34 -0.15
N THR A 31 -2.22 24.02 -1.23
CA THR A 31 -3.52 23.86 -1.90
C THR A 31 -3.45 23.08 -3.21
N GLU A 32 -2.25 22.98 -3.81
CA GLU A 32 -2.01 22.26 -5.06
C GLU A 32 -2.44 20.79 -4.96
N LYS A 33 -2.90 20.23 -6.08
CA LYS A 33 -3.40 18.84 -6.16
C LYS A 33 -2.40 17.88 -6.80
N TYR A 34 -1.45 18.41 -7.56
CA TYR A 34 -0.29 17.68 -8.02
C TYR A 34 0.94 18.15 -7.25
N ILE A 35 1.59 17.24 -6.53
CA ILE A 35 2.69 17.60 -5.61
C ILE A 35 3.99 16.95 -6.04
N GLU A 36 5.07 17.74 -6.06
CA GLU A 36 6.43 17.22 -6.14
C GLU A 36 7.08 17.33 -4.76
N ILE A 37 7.35 16.18 -4.12
CA ILE A 37 8.07 16.18 -2.83
C ILE A 37 9.56 16.43 -3.13
N PRO A 38 10.20 17.42 -2.48
CA PRO A 38 11.61 17.73 -2.73
C PRO A 38 12.50 16.58 -2.25
N SER A 39 13.55 16.25 -3.03
CA SER A 39 14.52 15.22 -2.61
C SER A 39 15.36 15.66 -1.41
N TYR A 40 15.59 16.98 -1.26
CA TYR A 40 16.37 17.57 -0.19
C TYR A 40 15.67 18.83 0.34
N ILE A 41 15.75 19.04 1.66
CA ILE A 41 15.41 20.30 2.33
C ILE A 41 16.61 20.67 3.18
N GLU A 42 17.16 21.88 3.01
CA GLU A 42 18.35 22.35 3.74
C GLU A 42 19.51 21.35 3.68
N GLU A 43 19.84 20.88 2.47
CA GLU A 43 20.90 19.90 2.18
C GLU A 43 20.70 18.50 2.80
N LYS A 44 19.59 18.26 3.50
CA LYS A 44 19.27 16.98 4.13
C LYS A 44 18.27 16.20 3.29
N PRO A 45 18.48 14.90 3.08
CA PRO A 45 17.60 14.09 2.25
C PRO A 45 16.23 13.91 2.90
N VAL A 46 15.18 14.03 2.09
CA VAL A 46 13.82 13.64 2.46
C VAL A 46 13.69 12.14 2.24
N VAL A 47 13.62 11.39 3.33
CA VAL A 47 13.67 9.92 3.32
C VAL A 47 12.37 9.26 3.71
N ALA A 48 11.42 10.02 4.24
CA ALA A 48 10.14 9.49 4.69
C ALA A 48 8.99 10.45 4.37
N VAL A 49 7.87 9.87 3.99
CA VAL A 49 6.56 10.50 4.15
C VAL A 49 5.99 9.96 5.44
N LEU A 50 5.73 10.80 6.43
CA LEU A 50 5.27 10.37 7.74
C LEU A 50 3.76 10.09 7.71
N ASP A 51 3.26 9.67 8.86
CA ASP A 51 1.86 9.29 9.01
C ASP A 51 0.94 10.48 8.72
N ILE A 52 -0.13 10.22 7.96
CA ILE A 52 -1.23 11.17 7.69
C ILE A 52 -0.80 12.40 6.86
N SER A 53 0.47 12.54 6.47
CA SER A 53 1.04 13.79 5.94
C SER A 53 0.31 14.39 4.73
N PHE A 54 -0.26 13.56 3.88
CA PHE A 54 -1.02 13.94 2.69
C PHE A 54 -2.45 13.37 2.69
N SER A 55 -2.98 12.91 3.82
CA SER A 55 -4.31 12.32 3.92
C SER A 55 -5.41 13.35 3.65
N SER A 56 -6.44 12.96 2.88
CA SER A 56 -7.63 13.79 2.58
C SER A 56 -7.33 15.16 1.97
N LYS A 57 -6.29 15.28 1.15
CA LYS A 57 -5.88 16.55 0.51
C LYS A 57 -6.48 16.75 -0.88
N ALA A 58 -7.28 15.77 -1.34
CA ALA A 58 -7.85 15.70 -2.68
C ALA A 58 -6.77 15.69 -3.79
N LEU A 59 -5.59 15.15 -3.51
CA LEU A 59 -4.49 15.07 -4.48
C LEU A 59 -4.89 14.24 -5.69
N THR A 60 -4.46 14.68 -6.86
CA THR A 60 -4.64 13.99 -8.14
C THR A 60 -3.33 13.35 -8.63
N GLY A 61 -2.18 13.80 -8.13
CA GLY A 61 -0.89 13.19 -8.43
C GLY A 61 0.19 13.55 -7.41
N VAL A 62 1.18 12.69 -7.28
CA VAL A 62 2.35 12.93 -6.45
C VAL A 62 3.60 12.37 -7.11
N LYS A 63 4.65 13.18 -7.16
CA LYS A 63 5.99 12.75 -7.55
C LYS A 63 6.84 12.56 -6.30
N LEU A 64 7.17 11.30 -6.04
CA LEU A 64 8.04 10.90 -4.93
C LEU A 64 9.51 10.92 -5.36
N PRO A 65 10.43 11.50 -4.57
CA PRO A 65 11.84 11.46 -4.89
C PRO A 65 12.44 10.09 -4.54
N ASP A 66 13.48 9.68 -5.27
CA ASP A 66 14.23 8.43 -5.09
C ASP A 66 14.90 8.26 -3.71
N THR A 67 14.96 9.35 -2.93
CA THR A 67 15.48 9.38 -1.56
C THR A 67 14.52 8.77 -0.55
N ILE A 68 13.24 8.62 -0.89
CA ILE A 68 12.22 8.06 0.00
C ILE A 68 12.46 6.56 0.21
N ILE A 69 12.49 6.16 1.49
CA ILE A 69 12.69 4.79 1.96
C ILE A 69 11.42 4.25 2.65
N SER A 70 10.56 5.13 3.18
CA SER A 70 9.34 4.73 3.90
C SER A 70 8.17 5.67 3.62
N ILE A 71 6.99 5.08 3.45
CA ILE A 71 5.70 5.77 3.37
C ILE A 71 4.87 5.34 4.58
N GLY A 72 4.55 6.32 5.42
CA GLY A 72 3.87 6.16 6.70
C GLY A 72 2.41 5.73 6.60
N SER A 73 1.83 5.44 7.76
CA SER A 73 0.45 5.01 7.89
C SER A 73 -0.50 6.12 7.44
N LEU A 74 -1.50 5.77 6.64
CA LEU A 74 -2.49 6.72 6.09
C LEU A 74 -1.86 7.89 5.28
N ALA A 75 -0.57 7.83 4.93
CA ALA A 75 0.17 8.95 4.37
C ALA A 75 -0.52 9.62 3.18
N PHE A 76 -1.07 8.82 2.25
CA PHE A 76 -1.79 9.27 1.07
C PHE A 76 -3.26 8.80 1.04
N ALA A 77 -3.82 8.40 2.19
CA ALA A 77 -5.18 7.89 2.26
C ALA A 77 -6.23 8.96 1.85
N ASN A 78 -7.35 8.51 1.27
CA ASN A 78 -8.49 9.37 0.92
C ASN A 78 -8.16 10.49 -0.07
N ASN A 79 -7.44 10.17 -1.14
CA ASN A 79 -7.13 11.11 -2.22
C ASN A 79 -7.75 10.65 -3.56
N ASN A 80 -7.38 11.31 -4.65
CA ASN A 80 -7.81 11.00 -6.01
C ASN A 80 -6.62 10.57 -6.88
N LEU A 81 -5.59 9.95 -6.31
CA LEU A 81 -4.40 9.53 -7.07
C LEU A 81 -4.80 8.45 -8.08
N GLU A 82 -4.49 8.68 -9.36
CA GLU A 82 -4.75 7.71 -10.44
C GLU A 82 -3.52 6.87 -10.80
N ASP A 83 -2.33 7.45 -10.58
CA ASP A 83 -1.03 6.83 -10.77
C ASP A 83 -0.13 7.07 -9.55
N ILE A 84 0.91 6.25 -9.47
CA ILE A 84 2.00 6.43 -8.52
C ILE A 84 3.26 5.78 -9.09
N GLU A 85 4.34 6.56 -9.14
CA GLU A 85 5.68 6.03 -9.39
C GLU A 85 6.40 5.85 -8.05
N PHE A 86 6.77 4.61 -7.74
CA PHE A 86 7.43 4.31 -6.47
C PHE A 86 8.95 4.52 -6.56
N PRO A 87 9.56 5.14 -5.54
CA PRO A 87 11.01 5.29 -5.42
C PRO A 87 11.74 3.94 -5.50
N LYS A 88 12.89 3.91 -6.18
CA LYS A 88 13.68 2.67 -6.37
C LYS A 88 14.20 2.03 -5.07
N ASN A 89 14.32 2.81 -4.00
CA ASN A 89 14.84 2.39 -2.70
C ASN A 89 13.74 2.27 -1.63
N LEU A 90 12.47 2.32 -2.02
CA LEU A 90 11.35 2.23 -1.09
C LEU A 90 11.34 0.87 -0.42
N GLY A 91 11.44 0.84 0.91
CA GLY A 91 11.41 -0.39 1.70
C GLY A 91 10.03 -0.68 2.32
N PHE A 92 9.29 0.36 2.69
CA PHE A 92 8.11 0.23 3.54
C PHE A 92 6.92 1.03 3.00
N ILE A 93 5.79 0.35 2.84
CA ILE A 93 4.47 0.95 2.58
C ILE A 93 3.59 0.54 3.75
N ASN A 94 3.29 1.47 4.66
CA ASN A 94 2.64 1.14 5.93
C ASN A 94 1.11 1.03 5.86
N LEU A 95 0.48 0.79 7.02
CA LEU A 95 -0.96 0.65 7.22
C LEU A 95 -1.75 1.70 6.44
N LYS A 96 -2.64 1.26 5.54
CA LYS A 96 -3.56 2.13 4.79
C LYS A 96 -2.88 3.27 4.00
N ALA A 97 -1.58 3.16 3.70
CA ALA A 97 -0.81 4.25 3.10
C ALA A 97 -1.47 4.87 1.85
N PHE A 98 -2.11 4.05 1.02
CA PHE A 98 -2.83 4.45 -0.20
C PHE A 98 -4.31 4.02 -0.18
N GLU A 99 -4.91 3.83 1.00
CA GLU A 99 -6.34 3.48 1.11
C GLU A 99 -7.22 4.55 0.45
N ASN A 100 -8.27 4.13 -0.25
CA ASN A 100 -9.30 5.01 -0.81
C ASN A 100 -8.72 6.05 -1.78
N ASN A 101 -8.15 5.55 -2.87
CA ASN A 101 -7.63 6.32 -4.00
C ASN A 101 -8.24 5.80 -5.32
N LYS A 102 -7.69 6.22 -6.47
CA LYS A 102 -8.14 5.82 -7.81
C LYS A 102 -7.03 5.11 -8.60
N LEU A 103 -6.05 4.52 -7.90
CA LEU A 103 -4.88 3.92 -8.54
C LEU A 103 -5.31 2.82 -9.50
N LYS A 104 -4.84 2.87 -10.74
CA LYS A 104 -5.20 1.89 -11.79
C LYS A 104 -4.14 0.82 -12.00
N LYS A 105 -2.87 1.22 -11.92
CA LYS A 105 -1.69 0.37 -12.09
C LYS A 105 -0.74 0.60 -10.94
N VAL A 106 -0.29 -0.48 -10.31
CA VAL A 106 0.62 -0.45 -9.17
C VAL A 106 1.77 -1.42 -9.43
N VAL A 107 2.96 -0.87 -9.62
CA VAL A 107 4.20 -1.65 -9.75
C VAL A 107 5.02 -1.44 -8.49
N ILE A 108 4.96 -2.40 -7.56
CA ILE A 108 5.67 -2.29 -6.29
C ILE A 108 7.13 -2.72 -6.51
N PRO A 109 8.13 -1.87 -6.18
CA PRO A 109 9.52 -2.17 -6.49
C PRO A 109 10.07 -3.28 -5.58
N ASP A 110 11.01 -4.07 -6.10
CA ASP A 110 11.67 -5.17 -5.37
C ASP A 110 12.47 -4.76 -4.13
N SER A 111 12.68 -3.45 -3.94
CA SER A 111 13.22 -2.91 -2.69
C SER A 111 12.24 -3.04 -1.53
N VAL A 112 10.94 -3.16 -1.79
CA VAL A 112 9.90 -3.22 -0.75
C VAL A 112 9.97 -4.54 -0.01
N ILE A 113 10.11 -4.43 1.31
CA ILE A 113 10.14 -5.55 2.24
C ILE A 113 8.88 -5.61 3.12
N TYR A 114 8.03 -4.58 3.09
CA TYR A 114 6.80 -4.54 3.87
C TYR A 114 5.69 -3.74 3.19
N ILE A 115 4.50 -4.35 3.12
CA ILE A 115 3.24 -3.73 2.68
C ILE A 115 2.22 -3.94 3.79
N GLY A 116 1.83 -2.89 4.49
CA GLY A 116 0.95 -2.98 5.66
C GLY A 116 -0.50 -3.35 5.35
N ASP A 117 -1.25 -3.61 6.41
CA ASP A 117 -2.68 -3.91 6.33
C ASP A 117 -3.42 -2.81 5.57
N SER A 118 -4.38 -3.20 4.73
CA SER A 118 -5.18 -2.29 3.91
C SER A 118 -4.39 -1.27 3.07
N ALA A 119 -3.08 -1.46 2.83
CA ALA A 119 -2.21 -0.43 2.22
C ALA A 119 -2.75 0.12 0.89
N PHE A 120 -3.37 -0.74 0.07
CA PHE A 120 -3.97 -0.41 -1.23
C PHE A 120 -5.47 -0.71 -1.29
N GLN A 121 -6.14 -0.79 -0.13
CA GLN A 121 -7.57 -1.05 -0.04
C GLN A 121 -8.38 0.07 -0.72
N LYS A 122 -9.50 -0.28 -1.38
CA LYS A 122 -10.42 0.67 -2.04
C LYS A 122 -9.71 1.52 -3.09
N ASN A 123 -9.18 0.87 -4.11
CA ASN A 123 -8.64 1.54 -5.29
C ASN A 123 -9.35 1.03 -6.55
N SER A 124 -8.80 1.32 -7.74
CA SER A 124 -9.30 0.80 -9.01
C SER A 124 -8.22 -0.03 -9.72
N ILE A 125 -7.39 -0.74 -8.95
CA ILE A 125 -6.20 -1.41 -9.47
C ILE A 125 -6.64 -2.56 -10.38
N THR A 126 -6.18 -2.51 -11.63
CA THR A 126 -6.39 -3.55 -12.65
C THR A 126 -5.10 -4.29 -12.97
N GLU A 127 -3.94 -3.65 -12.77
CA GLU A 127 -2.61 -4.21 -12.98
C GLU A 127 -1.79 -4.05 -11.68
N LEU A 128 -1.35 -5.18 -11.11
CA LEU A 128 -0.53 -5.22 -9.91
C LEU A 128 0.71 -6.07 -10.14
N THR A 129 1.89 -5.51 -9.85
CA THR A 129 3.15 -6.26 -9.74
C THR A 129 3.60 -6.28 -8.29
N LEU A 130 3.70 -7.48 -7.72
CA LEU A 130 4.17 -7.70 -6.35
C LEU A 130 5.71 -7.76 -6.30
N PRO A 131 6.33 -7.28 -5.21
CA PRO A 131 7.79 -7.33 -5.07
C PRO A 131 8.26 -8.73 -4.68
N HIS A 132 9.50 -9.08 -5.03
CA HIS A 132 10.04 -10.40 -4.73
C HIS A 132 10.51 -10.60 -3.27
N LYS A 133 10.63 -9.56 -2.45
CA LYS A 133 11.20 -9.66 -1.09
C LYS A 133 10.18 -9.83 0.04
N ILE A 134 8.89 -9.77 -0.24
CA ILE A 134 7.87 -9.94 0.80
C ILE A 134 7.54 -11.42 0.97
N GLU A 135 7.34 -11.82 2.22
CA GLU A 135 6.93 -13.19 2.58
C GLU A 135 5.43 -13.29 2.83
N LYS A 136 4.75 -12.14 2.99
CA LYS A 136 3.34 -12.08 3.39
C LYS A 136 2.58 -10.98 2.67
N ILE A 137 1.36 -11.29 2.24
CA ILE A 137 0.35 -10.32 1.81
C ILE A 137 -0.61 -10.10 2.98
N ASN A 138 -0.56 -8.91 3.55
CA ASN A 138 -1.24 -8.57 4.80
C ASN A 138 -2.77 -8.44 4.65
N VAL A 139 -3.44 -8.38 5.82
CA VAL A 139 -4.90 -8.28 5.94
C VAL A 139 -5.44 -7.13 5.08
N PHE A 140 -6.41 -7.45 4.22
CA PHE A 140 -7.10 -6.51 3.33
C PHE A 140 -6.20 -5.66 2.40
N ALA A 141 -4.91 -6.00 2.24
CA ALA A 141 -3.93 -5.14 1.56
C ALA A 141 -4.39 -4.64 0.18
N PHE A 142 -5.08 -5.47 -0.59
CA PHE A 142 -5.62 -5.17 -1.92
C PHE A 142 -7.13 -5.40 -2.01
N MET A 143 -7.85 -5.34 -0.89
CA MET A 143 -9.31 -5.49 -0.85
C MET A 143 -10.02 -4.34 -1.60
N TYR A 144 -11.16 -4.60 -2.24
CA TYR A 144 -11.93 -3.61 -3.01
C TYR A 144 -11.08 -2.96 -4.12
N ASN A 145 -10.68 -3.79 -5.07
CA ASN A 145 -9.97 -3.38 -6.28
C ASN A 145 -10.63 -4.01 -7.51
N GLU A 146 -10.00 -3.87 -8.68
CA GLU A 146 -10.57 -4.25 -9.97
C GLU A 146 -9.72 -5.33 -10.66
N LEU A 147 -8.88 -6.05 -9.91
CA LEU A 147 -7.96 -7.05 -10.43
C LEU A 147 -8.73 -8.19 -11.10
N SER A 148 -8.37 -8.52 -12.33
CA SER A 148 -8.93 -9.66 -13.07
C SER A 148 -8.01 -10.89 -13.02
N GLU A 149 -6.72 -10.68 -12.80
CA GLU A 149 -5.74 -11.71 -12.56
C GLU A 149 -4.67 -11.25 -11.58
N ILE A 150 -3.99 -12.20 -10.96
CA ILE A 150 -2.81 -11.93 -10.14
C ILE A 150 -1.83 -13.11 -10.18
N HIS A 151 -0.54 -12.78 -10.17
CA HIS A 151 0.56 -13.72 -10.00
C HIS A 151 1.17 -13.55 -8.61
N ILE A 152 1.23 -14.64 -7.85
CA ILE A 152 1.80 -14.70 -6.50
C ILE A 152 3.19 -15.36 -6.60
N PRO A 153 4.28 -14.59 -6.43
CA PRO A 153 5.63 -15.12 -6.58
C PRO A 153 6.01 -16.08 -5.46
N LYS A 154 7.02 -16.93 -5.74
CA LYS A 154 7.46 -18.05 -4.89
C LYS A 154 7.81 -17.68 -3.44
N ASN A 155 8.30 -16.47 -3.21
CA ASN A 155 8.75 -16.04 -1.88
C ASN A 155 7.60 -15.72 -0.92
N ILE A 156 6.37 -15.58 -1.42
CA ILE A 156 5.21 -15.34 -0.58
C ILE A 156 4.79 -16.67 0.04
N GLU A 157 4.79 -16.71 1.37
CA GLU A 157 4.46 -17.89 2.18
C GLU A 157 3.03 -17.81 2.73
N LYS A 158 2.50 -16.59 2.91
CA LYS A 158 1.17 -16.38 3.48
C LYS A 158 0.37 -15.29 2.78
N ILE A 159 -0.90 -15.58 2.49
CA ILE A 159 -1.92 -14.61 2.08
C ILE A 159 -2.96 -14.51 3.19
N GLU A 160 -3.06 -13.33 3.81
CA GLU A 160 -3.92 -13.14 4.98
C GLU A 160 -5.39 -12.87 4.61
N VAL A 161 -6.21 -12.86 5.66
CA VAL A 161 -7.66 -12.67 5.58
C VAL A 161 -8.02 -11.47 4.71
N GLY A 162 -8.85 -11.73 3.70
CA GLY A 162 -9.38 -10.74 2.77
C GLY A 162 -8.36 -9.94 1.96
N ALA A 163 -7.09 -10.37 1.89
CA ALA A 163 -6.03 -9.66 1.16
C ALA A 163 -6.42 -9.24 -0.27
N PHE A 164 -7.17 -10.09 -0.98
CA PHE A 164 -7.69 -9.85 -2.33
C PHE A 164 -9.22 -9.96 -2.40
N ALA A 165 -9.92 -9.79 -1.28
CA ALA A 165 -11.38 -9.86 -1.28
C ALA A 165 -12.01 -8.71 -2.07
N PHE A 166 -13.18 -8.94 -2.66
CA PHE A 166 -13.92 -7.96 -3.45
C PHE A 166 -13.08 -7.39 -4.61
N ASN A 167 -12.57 -8.29 -5.44
CA ASN A 167 -11.92 -7.99 -6.71
C ASN A 167 -12.74 -8.60 -7.86
N LYS A 168 -12.19 -8.62 -9.09
CA LYS A 168 -12.79 -9.25 -10.26
C LYS A 168 -12.01 -10.47 -10.74
N LEU A 169 -11.24 -11.12 -9.85
CA LEU A 169 -10.29 -12.16 -10.23
C LEU A 169 -11.02 -13.31 -10.90
N VAL A 170 -10.55 -13.69 -12.09
CA VAL A 170 -10.93 -14.90 -12.84
C VAL A 170 -9.75 -15.87 -12.94
N ASN A 171 -8.54 -15.40 -12.64
CA ASN A 171 -7.32 -16.19 -12.69
C ASN A 171 -6.38 -15.82 -11.53
N VAL A 172 -5.81 -16.83 -10.87
CA VAL A 172 -4.77 -16.66 -9.84
C VAL A 172 -3.70 -17.69 -10.12
N SER A 173 -2.46 -17.24 -10.33
CA SER A 173 -1.29 -18.13 -10.44
C SER A 173 -0.43 -18.00 -9.19
N ILE A 174 0.06 -19.12 -8.66
CA ILE A 174 0.85 -19.16 -7.43
C ILE A 174 2.03 -20.09 -7.62
N ASP A 175 3.25 -19.57 -7.42
CA ASP A 175 4.49 -20.34 -7.58
C ASP A 175 4.89 -21.11 -6.31
N ASN A 176 4.40 -20.69 -5.14
CA ASN A 176 4.69 -21.37 -3.89
C ASN A 176 3.70 -22.52 -3.65
N GLU A 177 4.14 -23.75 -3.91
CA GLU A 177 3.34 -24.95 -3.68
C GLU A 177 2.94 -25.18 -2.22
N ASN A 178 3.62 -24.53 -1.26
CA ASN A 178 3.36 -24.62 0.18
C ASN A 178 2.65 -23.38 0.75
N ILE A 179 2.15 -22.48 -0.10
CA ILE A 179 1.44 -21.26 0.32
C ILE A 179 0.36 -21.58 1.37
N ASN A 180 0.30 -20.74 2.41
CA ASN A 180 -0.83 -20.69 3.33
C ASN A 180 -1.79 -19.57 2.90
N ILE A 181 -3.06 -19.91 2.70
CA ILE A 181 -4.10 -18.97 2.28
C ILE A 181 -5.16 -18.94 3.38
N ASP A 182 -5.24 -17.83 4.10
CA ASP A 182 -6.24 -17.65 5.14
C ASP A 182 -7.66 -17.62 4.54
N ASN A 183 -8.64 -17.96 5.37
CA ASN A 183 -10.05 -17.90 4.98
C ASN A 183 -10.41 -16.51 4.43
N LEU A 184 -11.20 -16.50 3.36
CA LEU A 184 -11.73 -15.29 2.72
C LEU A 184 -10.70 -14.41 2.02
N ALA A 185 -9.41 -14.81 1.96
CA ALA A 185 -8.35 -14.10 1.24
C ALA A 185 -8.79 -13.66 -0.16
N PHE A 186 -9.55 -14.51 -0.86
CA PHE A 186 -10.07 -14.28 -2.21
C PHE A 186 -11.60 -14.23 -2.28
N SER A 187 -12.30 -13.96 -1.16
CA SER A 187 -13.76 -13.90 -1.14
C SER A 187 -14.32 -12.81 -2.08
N ASN A 188 -15.53 -13.01 -2.61
CA ASN A 188 -16.20 -12.05 -3.49
C ASN A 188 -15.35 -11.71 -4.74
N ASN A 189 -14.82 -12.75 -5.40
CA ASN A 189 -14.19 -12.68 -6.71
C ASN A 189 -15.03 -13.46 -7.74
N LYS A 190 -14.53 -13.61 -8.97
CA LYS A 190 -15.13 -14.44 -10.03
C LYS A 190 -14.45 -15.80 -10.15
N LEU A 191 -13.88 -16.27 -9.04
CA LEU A 191 -13.25 -17.58 -8.88
C LEU A 191 -14.11 -18.41 -7.94
N ASP A 192 -14.25 -19.69 -8.24
CA ASP A 192 -14.83 -20.67 -7.30
C ASP A 192 -13.75 -21.40 -6.49
N ILE A 193 -12.60 -21.64 -7.14
CA ILE A 193 -11.48 -22.39 -6.58
C ILE A 193 -10.14 -21.80 -7.02
N ILE A 194 -9.12 -22.00 -6.19
CA ILE A 194 -7.70 -21.80 -6.51
C ILE A 194 -7.01 -23.16 -6.40
N LYS A 195 -6.23 -23.53 -7.42
CA LYS A 195 -5.44 -24.76 -7.42
C LYS A 195 -3.97 -24.41 -7.22
N VAL A 196 -3.31 -25.12 -6.29
CA VAL A 196 -1.86 -25.00 -6.04
C VAL A 196 -1.30 -26.41 -5.90
N GLY A 197 -0.57 -26.87 -6.92
CA GLY A 197 -0.19 -28.27 -7.04
C GLY A 197 -1.41 -29.19 -6.93
N ASN A 198 -1.40 -30.13 -5.98
CA ASN A 198 -2.52 -31.03 -5.71
C ASN A 198 -3.57 -30.46 -4.74
N ARG A 199 -3.38 -29.24 -4.22
CA ARG A 199 -4.28 -28.60 -3.24
C ARG A 199 -5.32 -27.75 -3.98
N THR A 200 -6.56 -27.78 -3.48
CA THR A 200 -7.66 -26.93 -3.96
C THR A 200 -8.18 -26.09 -2.79
N PHE A 201 -8.30 -24.78 -3.00
CA PHE A 201 -8.80 -23.82 -2.03
C PHE A 201 -10.11 -23.24 -2.55
N ASN A 202 -11.19 -23.32 -1.77
CA ASN A 202 -12.45 -22.69 -2.14
C ASN A 202 -12.39 -21.19 -1.84
N THR A 203 -12.78 -20.37 -2.81
CA THR A 203 -12.80 -18.90 -2.68
C THR A 203 -14.17 -18.37 -2.26
N ASN A 204 -15.23 -19.16 -2.51
CA ASN A 204 -16.62 -18.85 -2.19
C ASN A 204 -17.01 -19.24 -0.75
N ALA A 205 -16.16 -18.99 0.25
CA ALA A 205 -16.57 -19.20 1.64
C ALA A 205 -17.71 -18.23 2.00
N THR A 206 -18.95 -18.66 1.77
CA THR A 206 -20.18 -18.04 2.22
C THR A 206 -20.27 -18.24 3.72
N ASN A 207 -19.80 -17.25 4.49
CA ASN A 207 -20.40 -17.02 5.79
C ASN A 207 -21.44 -15.91 5.60
N GLU A 208 -22.71 -16.30 5.74
CA GLU A 208 -23.92 -15.47 5.64
C GLU A 208 -24.00 -14.32 6.66
N ASN A 209 -22.89 -13.79 7.19
CA ASN A 209 -22.86 -12.76 8.22
C ASN A 209 -21.69 -11.76 8.09
N PHE A 210 -21.30 -11.38 6.89
CA PHE A 210 -20.37 -10.26 6.69
C PHE A 210 -21.10 -8.91 6.66
N VAL A 211 -21.78 -8.58 7.76
CA VAL A 211 -22.11 -7.19 8.09
C VAL A 211 -20.96 -6.66 8.94
N TYR A 212 -19.91 -6.19 8.29
CA TYR A 212 -19.04 -5.23 8.97
C TYR A 212 -19.79 -3.89 9.06
N LYS A 213 -20.52 -3.69 10.15
CA LYS A 213 -20.80 -2.35 10.66
C LYS A 213 -19.46 -1.79 11.16
N PHE A 214 -18.73 -1.12 10.29
CA PHE A 214 -17.65 -0.22 10.70
C PHE A 214 -18.25 1.18 10.82
N TYR A 215 -18.54 1.58 12.06
CA TYR A 215 -18.63 2.98 12.46
C TYR A 215 -17.24 3.43 12.94
#